data_AF-A0A356S2T5-F1
#
_entry.id   AF-A0A356S2T5-F1
#
_cell.length_a   1.000
_cell.length_b   1.000
_cell.length_c   1.000
_cell.angle_alpha   90.00
_cell.angle_beta   90.00
_cell.angle_gamma   90.00
#
_symmetry.space_group_name_H-M   'P 1'
#
loop_
_entity.id
_entity.type
_entity.pdbx_description
1 polymer ?
#
loop_
_entity_poly.entity_id
_entity_poly.type
_entity_poly.pdbx_seq_one_letter_code
_entity_poly.pdbx_strand_id
1 'polypeptide(L)'
;CGGVTNSYADVSRMGIDRWLAMVAAFGQARGACIVVDAGTALTIDLLNDDGNHAGGYILPGLNMMADALEQNTGIKLRDRQFSGRISPGISTEQAVLQGALAGAIALIGDSVASLRSRGARVSVYISGGDAGLIAEALVPSGEFNLNIAPELVLDGLAIACRA
;
A
#
# COMPACT_ATOMS: atom_id res chain seq x y z
N CYS A 1 14.18 15.57 1.99
CA CYS A 1 15.25 15.08 1.08
C CYS A 1 14.59 14.53 -0.19
N GLY A 2 15.30 14.48 -1.33
CA GLY A 2 14.75 13.90 -2.56
C GLY A 2 13.46 14.53 -3.09
N GLY A 3 13.22 15.81 -2.80
CA GLY A 3 11.98 16.51 -3.18
C GLY A 3 10.74 16.18 -2.34
N VAL A 4 10.88 15.40 -1.27
CA VAL A 4 9.76 15.01 -0.39
C VAL A 4 9.77 15.80 0.92
N THR A 5 8.59 16.23 1.35
CA THR A 5 8.32 16.90 2.64
C THR A 5 7.49 15.99 3.53
N ASN A 6 7.91 15.81 4.79
CA ASN A 6 7.21 15.00 5.79
C ASN A 6 6.07 15.79 6.43
N SER A 7 4.87 15.20 6.55
CA SER A 7 3.72 15.84 7.20
C SER A 7 3.47 15.42 8.65
N TYR A 8 4.24 14.47 9.20
CA TYR A 8 4.11 14.13 10.60
C TYR A 8 4.46 15.33 11.48
N ALA A 9 3.57 15.64 12.42
CA ALA A 9 3.81 16.68 13.43
C ALA A 9 5.08 16.41 14.24
N ASP A 10 5.36 15.14 14.53
CA ASP A 10 6.62 14.65 15.07
C ASP A 10 7.32 13.78 14.03
N VAL A 11 8.23 14.40 13.27
CA VAL A 11 8.99 13.77 12.18
C VAL A 11 9.78 12.54 12.67
N SER A 12 10.20 12.52 13.94
CA SER A 12 10.97 11.40 14.50
C SER A 12 10.20 10.09 14.57
N ARG A 13 8.86 10.16 14.50
CA ARG A 13 7.97 8.99 14.49
C ARG A 13 7.69 8.43 13.10
N MET A 14 8.19 9.07 12.05
CA MET A 14 8.07 8.52 10.70
C MET A 14 8.92 7.25 10.58
N GLY A 15 8.30 6.15 10.15
CA GLY A 15 9.03 4.93 9.81
C GLY A 15 10.05 5.20 8.72
N ILE A 16 11.31 4.81 8.96
CA ILE A 16 12.41 5.09 8.01
C ILE A 16 12.22 4.33 6.69
N ASP A 17 11.69 3.12 6.77
CA ASP A 17 11.27 2.31 5.63
C ASP A 17 10.25 3.04 4.75
N ARG A 18 9.16 3.52 5.34
CA ARG A 18 8.12 4.30 4.65
C ARG A 18 8.70 5.56 4.03
N TRP A 19 9.53 6.29 4.79
CA TRP A 19 10.17 7.51 4.31
C TRP A 19 11.03 7.28 3.07
N LEU A 20 11.88 6.25 3.09
CA LEU A 20 12.75 5.93 1.95
C LEU A 20 11.94 5.47 0.74
N ALA A 21 10.91 4.64 0.94
CA ALA A 21 10.02 4.23 -0.14
C ALA A 21 9.31 5.42 -0.81
N MET A 22 8.84 6.40 -0.02
CA MET A 22 8.26 7.65 -0.53
C MET A 22 9.26 8.47 -1.35
N VAL A 23 10.49 8.62 -0.87
CA VAL A 23 11.56 9.33 -1.59
C VAL A 23 11.85 8.69 -2.95
N ALA A 24 11.93 7.35 -3.00
CA ALA A 24 12.14 6.63 -4.26
C ALA A 24 10.95 6.79 -5.21
N ALA A 25 9.74 6.53 -4.71
CA ALA A 25 8.52 6.58 -5.52
C ALA A 25 8.29 7.98 -6.11
N PHE A 26 8.48 9.03 -5.32
CA PHE A 26 8.32 10.40 -5.83
C PHE A 26 9.38 10.76 -6.87
N GLY A 27 10.64 10.34 -6.67
CA GLY A 27 11.71 10.54 -7.63
C GLY A 27 11.45 9.85 -8.99
N GLN A 28 10.81 8.68 -8.96
CA GLN A 28 10.41 7.93 -10.16
C GLN A 28 9.14 8.52 -10.81
N ALA A 29 8.14 8.88 -10.01
CA ALA A 29 6.85 9.38 -10.48
C ALA A 29 6.92 10.79 -11.08
N ARG A 30 7.72 11.67 -10.43
CA ARG A 30 7.78 13.11 -10.73
C ARG A 30 6.41 13.79 -10.74
N GLY A 31 5.55 13.38 -9.81
CA GLY A 31 4.18 13.84 -9.63
C GLY A 31 3.48 13.07 -8.51
N ALA A 32 2.18 13.29 -8.31
CA ALA A 32 1.43 12.64 -7.25
C ALA A 32 1.54 11.11 -7.33
N CYS A 33 1.82 10.49 -6.20
CA CYS A 33 1.95 9.05 -6.13
C CYS A 33 1.46 8.49 -4.80
N ILE A 34 1.15 7.20 -4.84
CA ILE A 34 0.80 6.41 -3.67
C ILE A 34 1.83 5.31 -3.54
N VAL A 35 2.33 5.12 -2.33
CA VAL A 35 3.24 4.04 -1.97
C VAL A 35 2.49 3.04 -1.13
N VAL A 36 2.43 1.80 -1.59
CA VAL A 36 1.86 0.66 -0.87
C VAL A 36 2.99 -0.30 -0.55
N ASP A 37 3.26 -0.54 0.73
CA ASP A 37 4.13 -1.62 1.16
C ASP A 37 3.27 -2.74 1.75
N ALA A 38 3.21 -3.87 1.05
CA ALA A 38 2.35 -5.00 1.33
C ALA A 38 3.16 -6.14 1.97
N GLY A 39 3.55 -5.94 3.22
CA GLY A 39 4.31 -6.90 4.02
C GLY A 39 3.55 -7.38 5.25
N THR A 40 4.28 -7.65 6.34
CA THR A 40 3.71 -8.03 7.64
C THR A 40 2.71 -6.99 8.15
N ALA A 41 3.02 -5.71 7.97
CA ALA A 41 2.06 -4.62 7.99
C ALA A 41 1.81 -4.16 6.55
N LEU A 42 0.61 -3.64 6.30
CA LEU A 42 0.28 -2.93 5.08
C LEU A 42 0.37 -1.43 5.35
N THR A 43 1.24 -0.72 4.63
CA THR A 43 1.30 0.75 4.72
C THR A 43 0.89 1.38 3.41
N ILE A 44 0.17 2.50 3.50
CA ILE A 44 -0.26 3.28 2.32
C ILE A 44 0.09 4.73 2.58
N ASP A 45 0.97 5.31 1.77
CA ASP A 45 1.41 6.70 1.89
C ASP A 45 1.07 7.50 0.64
N LEU A 46 0.49 8.68 0.83
CA LEU A 46 0.02 9.54 -0.24
C LEU A 46 0.98 10.71 -0.40
N LEU A 47 1.42 11.00 -1.63
CA LEU A 47 2.19 12.18 -1.97
C LEU A 47 1.45 13.01 -3.01
N ASN A 48 1.39 14.32 -2.77
CA ASN A 48 0.86 15.30 -3.73
C ASN A 48 1.89 15.57 -4.84
N ASP A 49 1.46 16.29 -5.88
CA ASP A 49 2.32 16.63 -7.04
C ASP A 49 3.61 17.36 -6.66
N ASP A 50 3.59 18.16 -5.59
CA ASP A 50 4.74 18.92 -5.11
C ASP A 50 5.65 18.13 -4.14
N GLY A 51 5.42 16.82 -3.97
CA GLY A 51 6.21 15.97 -3.08
C GLY A 51 5.85 16.11 -1.59
N ASN A 52 4.79 16.87 -1.28
CA ASN A 52 4.26 16.93 0.07
C ASN A 52 3.56 15.61 0.42
N HIS A 53 4.05 14.92 1.46
CA HIS A 53 3.38 13.76 2.04
C HIS A 53 2.03 14.20 2.61
N ALA A 54 0.92 13.71 2.05
CA ALA A 54 -0.43 14.06 2.47
C ALA A 54 -0.93 13.24 3.67
N GLY A 55 -0.06 12.40 4.25
CA GLY A 55 -0.38 11.44 5.29
C GLY A 55 -0.43 10.02 4.74
N GLY A 56 -0.80 9.08 5.60
CA GLY A 56 -0.85 7.67 5.24
C GLY A 56 -1.49 6.80 6.32
N TYR A 57 -1.64 5.53 5.99
CA TYR A 57 -2.29 4.51 6.80
C TYR A 57 -1.31 3.39 7.14
N ILE A 58 -1.46 2.82 8.33
CA ILE A 58 -0.82 1.57 8.73
C ILE A 58 -1.95 0.61 9.11
N LEU A 59 -1.98 -0.54 8.46
CA LEU A 59 -2.94 -1.61 8.69
C LEU A 59 -2.17 -2.90 8.99
N PRO A 60 -2.82 -3.89 9.64
CA PRO A 60 -2.31 -5.25 9.63
C PRO A 60 -2.12 -5.72 8.17
N GLY A 61 -1.06 -6.47 7.88
CA GLY A 61 -0.92 -7.15 6.58
C GLY A 61 -2.04 -8.19 6.40
N LEU A 62 -2.24 -8.68 5.17
CA LEU A 62 -3.36 -9.57 4.84
C LEU A 62 -3.41 -10.83 5.73
N ASN A 63 -2.25 -11.46 5.90
CA ASN A 63 -2.11 -12.62 6.79
C ASN A 63 -2.36 -12.27 8.26
N MET A 64 -1.90 -11.11 8.71
CA MET A 64 -2.11 -10.64 10.09
C MET A 64 -3.59 -10.36 10.38
N MET A 65 -4.36 -9.85 9.40
CA MET A 65 -5.81 -9.71 9.53
C MET A 65 -6.51 -11.07 9.72
N ALA A 66 -6.11 -12.07 8.94
CA ALA A 66 -6.64 -13.43 9.07
C ALA A 66 -6.25 -14.06 10.42
N ASP A 67 -5.00 -13.90 10.84
CA ASP A 67 -4.49 -14.36 12.14
C ASP A 67 -5.29 -13.77 13.30
N ALA A 68 -5.56 -12.47 13.26
CA ALA A 68 -6.32 -11.80 14.32
C ALA A 68 -7.70 -12.42 14.51
N LEU A 69 -8.39 -12.80 13.44
CA LEU A 69 -9.69 -13.48 13.51
C LEU A 69 -9.56 -14.91 14.04
N GLU A 70 -8.58 -15.69 13.62
CA GLU A 70 -8.39 -17.06 14.12
C GLU A 70 -8.00 -17.14 15.59
N GLN A 71 -7.26 -16.14 16.08
CA GLN A 71 -6.76 -16.09 17.46
C GLN A 71 -7.82 -15.57 18.43
N ASN A 72 -8.67 -14.63 18.01
CA ASN A 72 -9.58 -13.92 18.90
C ASN A 72 -11.05 -14.35 18.73
N THR A 73 -11.33 -15.34 17.87
CA THR A 73 -12.69 -15.83 17.62
C THR A 73 -12.75 -17.36 17.50
N GLY A 74 -13.96 -17.89 17.25
CA GLY A 74 -14.17 -19.32 16.94
C GLY A 74 -13.82 -19.73 15.50
N ILE A 75 -13.35 -18.79 14.66
CA ILE A 75 -12.96 -19.07 13.27
C ILE A 75 -11.70 -19.95 13.24
N LYS A 76 -11.69 -20.94 12.35
CA LYS A 76 -10.52 -21.79 12.04
C LYS A 76 -10.39 -21.93 10.53
N LEU A 77 -9.29 -21.42 9.99
CA LEU A 77 -9.03 -21.44 8.55
C LEU A 77 -8.25 -22.72 8.22
N ARG A 78 -8.83 -23.54 7.35
CA ARG A 78 -8.17 -24.78 6.89
C ARG A 78 -7.22 -24.54 5.74
N ASP A 79 -7.54 -23.54 4.93
CA ASP A 79 -6.78 -23.10 3.77
C ASP A 79 -6.67 -21.58 3.79
N ARG A 80 -5.46 -21.08 3.52
CA ARG A 80 -5.10 -19.66 3.51
C ARG A 80 -4.68 -19.19 2.12
N GLN A 81 -5.27 -19.78 1.09
CA GLN A 81 -5.03 -19.37 -0.28
C GLN A 81 -5.80 -18.08 -0.60
N PHE A 82 -5.08 -16.96 -0.63
CA PHE A 82 -5.60 -15.73 -1.21
C PHE A 82 -5.75 -15.87 -2.73
N SER A 83 -6.74 -15.17 -3.28
CA SER A 83 -6.94 -15.02 -4.72
C SER A 83 -7.02 -13.54 -5.05
N GLY A 84 -6.32 -13.10 -6.11
CA GLY A 84 -6.40 -11.73 -6.61
C GLY A 84 -7.78 -11.37 -7.20
N ARG A 85 -8.74 -12.31 -7.26
CA ARG A 85 -10.10 -12.00 -7.70
C ARG A 85 -10.93 -11.51 -6.52
N ILE A 86 -11.37 -10.26 -6.60
CA ILE A 86 -12.27 -9.67 -5.60
C ILE A 86 -13.71 -10.14 -5.85
N SER A 87 -14.24 -10.91 -4.90
CA SER A 87 -15.66 -11.29 -4.87
C SER A 87 -16.11 -11.64 -3.45
N PRO A 88 -17.39 -11.43 -3.09
CA PRO A 88 -17.90 -11.86 -1.80
C PRO A 88 -17.67 -13.36 -1.57
N GLY A 89 -17.11 -13.71 -0.40
CA GLY A 89 -16.82 -15.10 -0.06
C GLY A 89 -18.10 -15.90 0.24
N ILE A 90 -18.12 -17.16 -0.19
CA ILE A 90 -19.22 -18.11 0.06
C ILE A 90 -18.84 -19.21 1.06
N SER A 91 -17.69 -19.09 1.71
CA SER A 91 -17.26 -19.88 2.87
C SER A 91 -16.66 -18.96 3.93
N THR A 92 -16.43 -19.49 5.14
CA THR A 92 -15.80 -18.70 6.22
C THR A 92 -14.39 -18.27 5.82
N GLU A 93 -13.62 -19.18 5.22
CA GLU A 93 -12.28 -18.91 4.73
C GLU A 93 -12.29 -17.84 3.64
N GLN A 94 -13.18 -17.97 2.66
CA GLN A 94 -13.28 -16.95 1.61
C GLN A 94 -13.73 -15.61 2.18
N ALA A 95 -14.69 -15.58 3.10
CA ALA A 95 -15.17 -14.33 3.70
C ALA A 95 -14.05 -13.60 4.48
N VAL A 96 -13.19 -14.34 5.18
CA VAL A 96 -12.03 -13.78 5.88
C VAL A 96 -10.96 -13.27 4.90
N LEU A 97 -10.52 -14.11 3.97
CA LEU A 97 -9.42 -13.78 3.07
C LEU A 97 -9.81 -12.69 2.07
N GLN A 98 -11.01 -12.78 1.49
CA GLN A 98 -11.54 -11.75 0.59
C GLN A 98 -11.88 -10.46 1.35
N GLY A 99 -12.34 -10.55 2.60
CA GLY A 99 -12.55 -9.37 3.43
C GLY A 99 -11.27 -8.57 3.65
N ALA A 100 -10.16 -9.25 3.99
CA ALA A 100 -8.86 -8.63 4.18
C ALA A 100 -8.35 -7.97 2.88
N LEU A 101 -8.38 -8.71 1.77
CA LEU A 101 -7.91 -8.19 0.48
C LEU A 101 -8.79 -7.05 -0.03
N ALA A 102 -10.13 -7.21 -0.03
CA ALA A 102 -11.05 -6.19 -0.50
C ALA A 102 -10.95 -4.90 0.32
N GLY A 103 -10.72 -5.00 1.64
CA GLY A 103 -10.47 -3.83 2.49
C GLY A 103 -9.22 -3.07 2.09
N ALA A 104 -8.11 -3.77 1.82
CA ALA A 104 -6.87 -3.17 1.32
C ALA A 104 -7.08 -2.49 -0.04
N ILE A 105 -7.73 -3.18 -1.00
CA ILE A 105 -8.01 -2.65 -2.34
C ILE A 105 -8.90 -1.41 -2.28
N ALA A 106 -9.96 -1.44 -1.46
CA ALA A 106 -10.87 -0.31 -1.31
C ALA A 106 -10.13 0.93 -0.76
N LEU A 107 -9.25 0.75 0.23
CA LEU A 107 -8.49 1.87 0.80
C LEU A 107 -7.45 2.43 -0.17
N ILE A 108 -6.80 1.58 -0.98
CA ILE A 108 -5.92 2.04 -2.07
C ILE A 108 -6.74 2.83 -3.10
N GLY A 109 -7.90 2.31 -3.50
CA GLY A 109 -8.81 2.96 -4.43
C GLY A 109 -9.28 4.34 -3.95
N ASP A 110 -9.71 4.43 -2.69
CA ASP A 110 -10.12 5.69 -2.06
C ASP A 110 -8.97 6.69 -1.99
N SER A 111 -7.75 6.22 -1.66
CA SER A 111 -6.54 7.05 -1.64
C SER A 111 -6.23 7.62 -3.03
N VAL A 112 -6.35 6.81 -4.08
CA VAL A 112 -6.19 7.25 -5.48
C VAL A 112 -7.27 8.27 -5.86
N ALA A 113 -8.53 7.99 -5.53
CA ALA A 113 -9.65 8.87 -5.82
C ALA A 113 -9.50 10.23 -5.12
N SER A 114 -9.03 10.24 -3.87
CA SER A 114 -8.77 11.44 -3.09
C SER A 114 -7.75 12.36 -3.77
N LEU A 115 -6.61 11.83 -4.22
CA LEU A 115 -5.63 12.63 -4.96
C LEU A 115 -6.15 13.07 -6.34
N ARG A 116 -6.87 12.21 -7.06
CA ARG A 116 -7.48 12.53 -8.37
C ARG A 116 -8.53 13.62 -8.29
N SER A 117 -9.30 13.69 -7.20
CA SER A 117 -10.32 14.73 -6.99
C SER A 117 -9.73 16.14 -6.98
N ARG A 118 -8.41 16.25 -6.75
CA ARG A 118 -7.63 17.50 -6.76
C ARG A 118 -6.96 17.77 -8.12
N GLY A 119 -7.28 16.98 -9.15
CA GLY A 119 -6.77 17.12 -10.52
C GLY A 119 -5.48 16.34 -10.82
N ALA A 120 -4.96 15.58 -9.85
CA ALA A 120 -3.68 14.90 -10.00
C ALA A 120 -3.76 13.65 -10.88
N ARG A 121 -2.70 13.38 -11.63
CA ARG A 121 -2.45 12.07 -12.24
C ARG A 121 -1.64 11.23 -11.26
N VAL A 122 -2.24 10.15 -10.77
CA VAL A 122 -1.67 9.38 -9.67
C VAL A 122 -1.01 8.10 -10.18
N SER A 123 0.27 7.92 -9.81
CA SER A 123 0.98 6.65 -9.96
C SER A 123 0.94 5.85 -8.66
N VAL A 124 0.76 4.54 -8.74
CA VAL A 124 0.71 3.67 -7.56
C VAL A 124 1.92 2.75 -7.61
N TYR A 125 2.74 2.80 -6.56
CA TYR A 125 3.91 1.94 -6.37
C TYR A 125 3.56 0.91 -5.30
N ILE A 126 3.80 -0.36 -5.59
CA ILE A 126 3.49 -1.48 -4.69
C ILE A 126 4.77 -2.28 -4.44
N SER A 127 5.12 -2.46 -3.18
CA SER A 127 6.24 -3.27 -2.72
C SER A 127 5.78 -4.30 -1.69
N GLY A 128 6.70 -5.10 -1.16
CA GLY A 128 6.42 -6.14 -0.18
C GLY A 128 6.00 -7.49 -0.79
N GLY A 129 5.88 -8.50 0.07
CA GLY A 129 5.63 -9.89 -0.33
C GLY A 129 4.25 -10.12 -0.96
N ASP A 130 3.24 -9.35 -0.54
CA ASP A 130 1.87 -9.44 -1.04
C ASP A 130 1.62 -8.51 -2.25
N ALA A 131 2.66 -7.85 -2.78
CA ALA A 131 2.54 -6.89 -3.88
C ALA A 131 1.89 -7.49 -5.14
N GLY A 132 2.29 -8.72 -5.50
CA GLY A 132 1.75 -9.41 -6.68
C GLY A 132 0.25 -9.69 -6.56
N LEU A 133 -0.19 -10.10 -5.37
CA LEU A 133 -1.60 -10.38 -5.09
C LEU A 133 -2.45 -9.10 -5.15
N ILE A 134 -1.97 -8.01 -4.54
CA ILE A 134 -2.65 -6.71 -4.57
C ILE A 134 -2.70 -6.18 -6.02
N ALA A 135 -1.60 -6.29 -6.77
CA ALA A 135 -1.57 -5.86 -8.16
C ALA A 135 -2.57 -6.68 -9.02
N GLU A 136 -2.62 -8.00 -8.85
CA GLU A 136 -3.59 -8.87 -9.53
C GLU A 136 -5.04 -8.41 -9.26
N ALA A 137 -5.34 -7.97 -8.03
CA ALA A 137 -6.66 -7.48 -7.66
C ALA A 137 -7.00 -6.08 -8.18
N LEU A 138 -6.00 -5.22 -8.41
CA LEU A 138 -6.20 -3.87 -8.94
C LEU A 138 -6.30 -3.85 -10.47
N VAL A 139 -5.59 -4.74 -11.17
CA VAL A 139 -5.51 -4.77 -12.64
C VAL A 139 -6.88 -4.79 -13.35
N PRO A 140 -7.89 -5.59 -12.93
CA PRO A 140 -9.17 -5.67 -13.64
C PRO A 140 -9.93 -4.36 -13.78
N SER A 141 -9.70 -3.39 -12.89
CA SER A 141 -10.30 -2.06 -13.00
C SER A 141 -9.79 -1.29 -14.22
N GLY A 142 -8.54 -1.52 -14.65
CA GLY A 142 -7.85 -0.70 -15.65
C GLY A 142 -7.63 0.76 -15.23
N GLU A 143 -7.95 1.10 -13.97
CA GLU A 143 -7.99 2.48 -13.50
C GLU A 143 -6.67 2.96 -12.91
N PHE A 144 -5.72 2.06 -12.64
CA PHE A 144 -4.50 2.38 -11.88
C PHE A 144 -3.25 2.36 -12.76
N ASN A 145 -2.40 3.38 -12.62
CA ASN A 145 -1.03 3.35 -13.14
C ASN A 145 -0.14 2.61 -12.14
N LEU A 146 -0.13 1.28 -12.21
CA LEU A 146 0.52 0.39 -11.24
C LEU A 146 1.99 0.15 -11.57
N ASN A 147 2.84 0.18 -10.55
CA ASN A 147 4.27 -0.13 -10.63
C ASN A 147 4.62 -1.08 -9.47
N ILE A 148 5.00 -2.31 -9.78
CA ILE A 148 5.54 -3.23 -8.76
C ILE A 148 7.02 -2.90 -8.59
N ALA A 149 7.42 -2.49 -7.39
CA ALA A 149 8.77 -2.04 -7.06
C ALA A 149 9.31 -2.79 -5.83
N PRO A 150 9.88 -3.99 -6.00
CA PRO A 150 10.32 -4.83 -4.87
C PRO A 150 11.41 -4.19 -4.00
N GLU A 151 12.27 -3.36 -4.60
CA GLU A 151 13.44 -2.78 -3.94
C GLU A 151 13.24 -1.30 -3.54
N LEU A 152 11.99 -0.84 -3.46
CA LEU A 152 11.66 0.59 -3.35
C LEU A 152 12.30 1.28 -2.14
N VAL A 153 12.43 0.57 -1.01
CA VAL A 153 13.12 1.08 0.18
C VAL A 153 14.62 1.22 -0.06
N LEU A 154 15.26 0.26 -0.74
CA LEU A 154 16.69 0.30 -1.07
C LEU A 154 16.99 1.39 -2.12
N ASP A 155 16.10 1.56 -3.09
CA ASP A 155 16.18 2.67 -4.06
C ASP A 155 16.18 4.02 -3.32
N GLY A 156 15.32 4.15 -2.31
CA GLY A 156 15.23 5.34 -1.47
C GLY A 156 16.49 5.58 -0.66
N LEU A 157 17.04 4.52 -0.06
CA LEU A 157 18.31 4.57 0.66
C LEU A 157 19.45 5.04 -0.24
N ALA A 158 19.53 4.53 -1.47
CA ALA A 158 20.54 4.92 -2.43
C ALA A 158 20.45 6.42 -2.79
N ILE A 159 19.24 7.00 -2.86
CA ILE A 159 19.03 8.43 -3.04
C ILE A 159 19.48 9.21 -1.80
N ALA A 160 19.09 8.77 -0.60
CA ALA A 160 19.40 9.45 0.64
C ALA A 160 20.91 9.50 0.93
N CYS A 161 21.67 8.47 0.58
CA CYS A 161 23.12 8.42 0.78
C CYS A 161 23.93 9.22 -0.25
N ARG A 162 23.31 9.69 -1.35
CA ARG A 162 23.95 10.54 -2.36
C ARG A 162 23.74 12.03 -2.12
N ALA A 163 22.83 12.40 -1.21
CA ALA A 163 22.41 13.76 -0.92
C ALA A 163 23.28 14.44 0.15
#